data_AF-A0A962ZCR8-F1
#
_entry.id   AF-A0A962ZCR8-F1
#
_cell.length_a   1.000
_cell.length_b   1.000
_cell.length_c   1.000
_cell.angle_alpha   90.00
_cell.angle_beta   90.00
_cell.angle_gamma   90.00
#
_symmetry.space_group_name_H-M   'P 1'
#
loop_
_entity.id
_entity.type
_entity.pdbx_description
1 polymer ?
#
loop_
_entity_poly.entity_id
_entity_poly.type
_entity_poly.pdbx_seq_one_letter_code
_entity_poly.pdbx_strand_id
1 'polypeptide(L)'
;LLRELGIVDRIDFVHPKDMQDGRIAVGPTDITTNLPWVAGVHLAFDHHASETERVQGKPDNHIIDANAPSAARVVYDHYGGAAKFPNITEAMMAAVDKADSAAFARADILDPQGWDLLSFLMDARTGLGRFRNFRVSNYQLMMDLIEYCRKHQDIADILALPDVSERVDLFMEHQQAFKEQIRRCTTMHGPLAVLDLRDEETIWPGNRFMI
;
A
#
# COMPACT_ATOMS: atom_id res chain seq x y z
N LEU A 1 -6.09 11.55 3.17
CA LEU A 1 -7.48 11.97 2.86
C LEU A 1 -8.31 12.21 4.12
N LEU A 2 -8.71 11.18 4.89
CA LEU A 2 -9.58 11.35 6.06
C LEU A 2 -9.00 12.31 7.13
N ARG A 3 -7.68 12.25 7.36
CA ARG A 3 -6.97 13.18 8.24
C ARG A 3 -7.02 14.64 7.73
N GLU A 4 -7.01 14.84 6.42
CA GLU A 4 -7.12 16.17 5.79
C GLU A 4 -8.52 16.78 5.99
N LEU A 5 -9.55 15.93 6.02
CA LEU A 5 -10.92 16.34 6.35
C LEU A 5 -11.10 16.64 7.85
N GLY A 6 -10.14 16.27 8.70
CA GLY A 6 -10.24 16.43 10.15
C GLY A 6 -11.29 15.52 10.81
N ILE A 7 -11.66 14.41 10.17
CA ILE A 7 -12.71 13.49 10.65
C ILE A 7 -12.14 12.24 11.36
N VAL A 8 -10.82 12.14 11.49
CA VAL A 8 -10.14 11.05 12.22
C VAL A 8 -9.06 11.60 13.15
N ASP A 9 -9.09 11.17 14.40
CA ASP A 9 -8.12 11.53 15.45
C ASP A 9 -7.06 10.44 15.67
N ARG A 10 -7.44 9.16 15.52
CA ARG A 10 -6.59 7.96 15.58
C ARG A 10 -6.62 7.17 14.27
N ILE A 11 -5.51 6.50 13.96
CA ILE A 11 -5.37 5.56 12.85
C ILE A 11 -4.72 4.29 13.38
N ASP A 12 -5.32 3.15 13.06
CA ASP A 12 -4.82 1.81 13.38
C ASP A 12 -4.64 1.03 12.06
N PHE A 13 -3.48 0.41 11.88
CA PHE A 13 -3.21 -0.46 10.72
C PHE A 13 -3.50 -1.91 11.06
N VAL A 14 -4.40 -2.56 10.32
CA VAL A 14 -4.83 -3.94 10.57
C VAL A 14 -4.79 -4.77 9.30
N HIS A 15 -4.64 -6.09 9.45
CA HIS A 15 -4.67 -7.01 8.33
C HIS A 15 -6.12 -7.42 8.01
N PRO A 16 -6.52 -7.55 6.72
CA PRO A 16 -7.87 -7.98 6.33
C PRO A 16 -8.34 -9.27 7.01
N LYS A 17 -7.42 -10.22 7.21
CA LYS A 17 -7.71 -11.46 7.95
C LYS A 17 -8.18 -11.21 9.38
N ASP A 18 -7.56 -10.29 10.11
CA ASP A 18 -7.92 -10.04 11.51
C ASP A 18 -9.29 -9.35 11.61
N MET A 19 -9.66 -8.55 10.60
CA MET A 19 -11.02 -8.01 10.46
C MET A 19 -12.05 -9.13 10.23
N GLN A 20 -11.78 -10.04 9.29
CA GLN A 20 -12.66 -11.17 8.97
C GLN A 20 -12.79 -12.16 10.14
N ASP A 21 -11.69 -12.40 10.86
CA ASP A 21 -11.66 -13.27 12.04
C ASP A 21 -12.30 -12.60 13.28
N GLY A 22 -12.78 -11.34 13.18
CA GLY A 22 -13.43 -10.61 14.27
C GLY A 22 -12.48 -10.25 15.42
N ARG A 23 -11.18 -10.15 15.16
CA ARG A 23 -10.15 -9.84 16.16
C ARG A 23 -9.98 -8.34 16.39
N ILE A 24 -10.43 -7.54 15.42
CA ILE A 24 -10.42 -6.08 15.52
C ILE A 24 -11.79 -5.64 16.00
N ALA A 25 -11.83 -4.95 17.14
CA ALA A 25 -13.05 -4.30 17.60
C ALA A 25 -13.33 -3.08 16.72
N VAL A 26 -14.48 -3.09 16.04
CA VAL A 26 -14.95 -2.01 15.17
C VAL A 26 -16.32 -1.57 15.66
N GLY A 27 -16.51 -0.26 15.77
CA GLY A 27 -17.71 0.35 16.31
C GLY A 27 -18.27 1.49 15.46
N PRO A 28 -19.33 2.14 15.97
CA PRO A 28 -20.12 3.12 15.21
C PRO A 28 -19.41 4.46 14.98
N THR A 29 -18.17 4.60 15.43
CA THR A 29 -17.30 5.77 15.24
C THR A 29 -16.13 5.47 14.31
N ASP A 30 -15.95 4.22 13.89
CA ASP A 30 -14.77 3.80 13.13
C ASP A 30 -15.02 3.86 11.63
N ILE A 31 -14.06 4.40 10.89
CA ILE A 31 -14.05 4.40 9.43
C ILE A 31 -13.02 3.38 8.96
N THR A 32 -13.43 2.43 8.12
CA THR A 32 -12.52 1.47 7.50
C THR A 32 -12.28 1.83 6.04
N THR A 33 -11.04 1.63 5.57
CA THR A 33 -10.67 1.84 4.16
C THR A 33 -9.85 0.66 3.70
N ASN A 34 -10.18 0.10 2.54
CA ASN A 34 -9.47 -1.04 1.96
C ASN A 34 -9.46 -2.29 2.86
N LEU A 35 -10.55 -2.49 3.61
CA LEU A 35 -10.70 -3.58 4.57
C LEU A 35 -12.10 -4.17 4.46
N PRO A 36 -12.25 -5.49 4.70
CA PRO A 36 -13.54 -6.15 4.62
C PRO A 36 -14.59 -5.46 5.49
N TRP A 37 -15.77 -5.22 4.92
CA TRP A 37 -16.89 -4.63 5.66
C TRP A 37 -17.29 -5.49 6.87
N VAL A 38 -17.54 -4.83 8.00
CA VAL A 38 -18.05 -5.46 9.23
C VAL A 38 -19.26 -4.70 9.76
N ALA A 39 -20.21 -5.43 10.34
CA ALA A 39 -21.42 -4.83 10.89
C ALA A 39 -21.07 -3.89 12.07
N GLY A 40 -21.71 -2.72 12.10
CA GLY A 40 -21.53 -1.73 13.16
C GLY A 40 -20.47 -0.66 12.87
N VAL A 41 -19.68 -0.79 11.80
CA VAL A 41 -18.74 0.25 11.33
C VAL A 41 -19.49 1.54 10.98
N HIS A 42 -18.87 2.71 11.20
CA HIS A 42 -19.47 3.99 10.82
C HIS A 42 -19.59 4.13 9.30
N LEU A 43 -18.45 4.00 8.60
CA LEU A 43 -18.33 4.02 7.15
C LEU A 43 -17.23 3.04 6.73
N ALA A 44 -17.47 2.31 5.65
CA ALA A 44 -16.49 1.42 5.06
C ALA A 44 -16.29 1.80 3.59
N PHE A 45 -15.06 2.14 3.21
CA PHE A 45 -14.67 2.43 1.85
C PHE A 45 -13.91 1.24 1.26
N ASP A 46 -14.40 0.72 0.15
CA ASP A 46 -13.81 -0.43 -0.52
C ASP A 46 -13.92 -0.31 -2.05
N HIS A 47 -13.14 -1.11 -2.75
CA HIS A 47 -13.16 -1.23 -4.20
C HIS A 47 -13.04 -2.69 -4.67
N HIS A 48 -12.91 -3.66 -3.77
CA HIS A 48 -12.79 -5.06 -4.16
C HIS A 48 -14.11 -5.63 -4.64
N ALA A 49 -14.14 -6.14 -5.88
CA ALA A 49 -15.32 -6.81 -6.44
C ALA A 49 -15.82 -7.96 -5.54
N SER A 50 -14.92 -8.71 -4.88
CA SER A 50 -15.28 -9.78 -3.94
C SER A 50 -16.16 -9.31 -2.78
N GLU A 51 -16.01 -8.05 -2.34
CA GLU A 51 -16.79 -7.49 -1.24
C GLU A 51 -18.20 -7.10 -1.68
N THR A 52 -18.41 -6.80 -2.97
CA THR A 52 -19.76 -6.59 -3.53
C THR A 52 -20.60 -7.87 -3.50
N GLU A 53 -19.95 -9.03 -3.59
CA GLU A 53 -20.61 -10.35 -3.54
C GLU A 53 -20.78 -10.83 -2.10
N ARG A 54 -19.76 -10.62 -1.25
CA ARG A 54 -19.75 -11.08 0.14
C ARG A 54 -20.77 -10.32 1.00
N VAL A 55 -20.89 -9.01 0.82
CA VAL A 55 -21.73 -8.14 1.65
C VAL A 55 -23.15 -8.06 1.07
N GLN A 56 -24.01 -8.96 1.53
CA GLN A 56 -25.42 -8.98 1.13
C GLN A 56 -26.19 -7.77 1.67
N GLY A 57 -27.24 -7.37 0.96
CA GLY A 57 -28.12 -6.27 1.37
C GLY A 57 -27.60 -4.86 1.05
N LYS A 58 -26.32 -4.71 0.66
CA LYS A 58 -25.70 -3.44 0.23
C LYS A 58 -25.99 -2.29 1.20
N PRO A 59 -25.51 -2.39 2.46
CA PRO A 59 -25.81 -1.39 3.47
C PRO A 59 -25.26 -0.02 3.07
N ASP A 60 -26.01 1.05 3.36
CA ASP A 60 -25.71 2.42 2.90
C ASP A 60 -24.34 2.94 3.38
N ASN A 61 -23.82 2.40 4.49
CA ASN A 61 -22.52 2.75 5.03
C ASN A 61 -21.34 1.99 4.38
N HIS A 62 -21.62 1.07 3.44
CA HIS A 62 -20.62 0.40 2.62
C HIS A 62 -20.46 1.16 1.30
N ILE A 63 -19.54 2.11 1.29
CA ILE A 63 -19.20 2.94 0.14
C ILE A 63 -18.22 2.16 -0.73
N ILE A 64 -18.75 1.45 -1.73
CA ILE A 64 -17.97 0.56 -2.58
C ILE A 64 -18.14 0.91 -4.06
N ASP A 65 -17.01 0.99 -4.78
CA ASP A 65 -16.97 1.05 -6.24
C ASP A 65 -15.95 0.04 -6.77
N ALA A 66 -16.45 -1.07 -7.33
CA ALA A 66 -15.62 -2.14 -7.87
C ALA A 66 -14.82 -1.76 -9.13
N ASN A 67 -15.13 -0.62 -9.75
CA ASN A 67 -14.38 -0.10 -10.89
C ASN A 67 -13.30 0.91 -10.48
N ALA A 68 -13.30 1.34 -9.22
CA ALA A 68 -12.27 2.24 -8.72
C ALA A 68 -10.92 1.51 -8.61
N PRO A 69 -9.82 2.13 -9.05
CA PRO A 69 -8.49 1.50 -9.02
C PRO A 69 -7.91 1.38 -7.61
N SER A 70 -8.43 2.13 -6.63
CA SER A 70 -8.00 2.06 -5.23
C SER A 70 -9.13 2.44 -4.28
N ALA A 71 -9.06 1.98 -3.03
CA ALA A 71 -9.98 2.45 -1.98
C ALA A 71 -9.79 3.96 -1.68
N ALA A 72 -8.57 4.47 -1.87
CA ALA A 72 -8.28 5.90 -1.73
C ALA A 72 -9.03 6.74 -2.78
N ARG A 73 -9.18 6.23 -4.01
CA ARG A 73 -10.01 6.86 -5.05
C ARG A 73 -11.46 6.95 -4.62
N VAL A 74 -12.01 5.87 -4.06
CA VAL A 74 -13.39 5.85 -3.54
C VAL A 74 -13.59 6.93 -2.46
N VAL A 75 -12.66 7.04 -1.51
CA VAL A 75 -12.68 8.13 -0.50
C VAL A 75 -12.58 9.50 -1.16
N TYR A 76 -11.64 9.67 -2.09
CA TYR A 76 -11.38 10.94 -2.76
C TYR A 76 -12.63 11.44 -3.50
N ASP A 77 -13.25 10.59 -4.30
CA ASP A 77 -14.41 10.93 -5.11
C ASP A 77 -15.66 11.13 -4.24
N HIS A 78 -15.88 10.27 -3.24
CA HIS A 78 -17.01 10.38 -2.30
C HIS A 78 -17.08 11.75 -1.62
N TYR A 79 -15.92 12.28 -1.20
CA TYR A 79 -15.87 13.56 -0.49
C TYR A 79 -15.77 14.79 -1.41
N GLY A 80 -15.79 14.63 -2.74
CA GLY A 80 -15.83 15.75 -3.70
C GLY A 80 -14.50 16.06 -4.40
N GLY A 81 -13.54 15.13 -4.37
CA GLY A 81 -12.31 15.15 -5.16
C GLY A 81 -11.47 16.41 -4.99
N ALA A 82 -10.95 16.95 -6.10
CA ALA A 82 -10.00 18.07 -6.09
C ALA A 82 -10.54 19.32 -5.38
N ALA A 83 -11.85 19.55 -5.41
CA ALA A 83 -12.48 20.67 -4.73
C ALA A 83 -12.37 20.57 -3.20
N LYS A 84 -12.18 19.36 -2.67
CA LYS A 84 -12.16 19.05 -1.24
C LYS A 84 -10.78 18.67 -0.74
N PHE A 85 -9.89 18.29 -1.65
CA PHE A 85 -8.51 17.93 -1.37
C PHE A 85 -7.54 18.81 -2.18
N PRO A 86 -7.52 20.13 -1.99
CA PRO A 86 -6.68 21.04 -2.80
C PRO A 86 -5.17 20.79 -2.63
N ASN A 87 -4.76 20.15 -1.52
CA ASN A 87 -3.37 19.84 -1.23
C ASN A 87 -2.93 18.46 -1.76
N ILE A 88 -3.87 17.63 -2.23
CA ILE A 88 -3.57 16.31 -2.77
C ILE A 88 -3.41 16.45 -4.28
N THR A 89 -2.20 16.18 -4.76
CA THR A 89 -1.89 16.31 -6.17
C THR A 89 -2.49 15.17 -6.98
N GLU A 90 -2.78 15.45 -8.26
CA GLU A 90 -3.21 14.42 -9.21
C GLU A 90 -2.15 13.32 -9.34
N ALA A 91 -0.86 13.69 -9.32
CA ALA A 91 0.26 12.75 -9.36
C ALA A 91 0.25 11.76 -8.18
N MET A 92 -0.04 12.23 -6.97
CA MET A 92 -0.16 11.35 -5.79
C MET A 92 -1.34 10.39 -5.94
N MET A 93 -2.52 10.89 -6.35
CA MET A 93 -3.69 10.04 -6.53
C MET A 93 -3.47 9.01 -7.66
N ALA A 94 -2.84 9.40 -8.77
CA ALA A 94 -2.50 8.49 -9.86
C ALA A 94 -1.53 7.39 -9.39
N ALA A 95 -0.57 7.71 -8.53
CA ALA A 95 0.35 6.73 -7.99
C ALA A 95 -0.33 5.76 -7.00
N VAL A 96 -1.24 6.25 -6.15
CA VAL A 96 -2.02 5.39 -5.25
C VAL A 96 -2.91 4.43 -6.05
N ASP A 97 -3.59 4.94 -7.07
CA ASP A 97 -4.40 4.14 -7.99
C ASP A 97 -3.59 3.04 -8.67
N LYS A 98 -2.40 3.41 -9.15
CA LYS A 98 -1.46 2.47 -9.77
C LYS A 98 -0.99 1.39 -8.79
N ALA A 99 -0.67 1.76 -7.56
CA ALA A 99 -0.16 0.86 -6.55
C ALA A 99 -1.18 -0.19 -6.09
N ASP A 100 -2.41 0.25 -5.79
CA ASP A 100 -3.47 -0.62 -5.29
C ASP A 100 -3.95 -1.59 -6.40
N SER A 101 -4.11 -1.09 -7.63
CA SER A 101 -4.49 -1.90 -8.80
C SER A 101 -3.33 -2.72 -9.41
N ALA A 102 -2.10 -2.56 -8.92
CA ALA A 102 -0.89 -3.17 -9.48
C ALA A 102 -0.65 -2.84 -10.97
N ALA A 103 -1.06 -1.67 -11.44
CA ALA A 103 -0.94 -1.21 -12.82
C ALA A 103 0.48 -0.68 -13.15
N PHE A 104 1.52 -1.43 -12.79
CA PHE A 104 2.91 -1.07 -13.02
C PHE A 104 3.40 -1.49 -14.41
N ALA A 105 4.15 -0.60 -15.07
CA ALA A 105 4.95 -0.98 -16.22
C ALA A 105 6.21 -1.74 -15.75
N ARG A 106 6.81 -2.49 -16.67
CA ARG A 106 8.04 -3.25 -16.40
C ARG A 106 9.18 -2.34 -15.89
N ALA A 107 9.29 -1.11 -16.40
CA ALA A 107 10.31 -0.16 -15.96
C ALA A 107 10.11 0.23 -14.49
N ASP A 108 8.86 0.51 -14.09
CA ASP A 108 8.50 0.85 -12.71
C ASP A 108 8.86 -0.27 -11.74
N ILE A 109 8.74 -1.53 -12.16
CA ILE A 109 9.08 -2.70 -11.35
C ILE A 109 10.60 -2.87 -11.22
N LEU A 110 11.32 -2.76 -12.35
CA LEU A 110 12.76 -3.06 -12.40
C LEU A 110 13.64 -1.93 -11.87
N ASP A 111 13.17 -0.68 -12.00
CA ASP A 111 13.85 0.52 -11.57
C ASP A 111 12.83 1.55 -11.02
N PRO A 112 12.21 1.25 -9.87
CA PRO A 112 11.19 2.11 -9.29
C PRO A 112 11.76 3.46 -8.88
N GLN A 113 11.02 4.51 -9.21
CA GLN A 113 11.37 5.90 -8.88
C GLN A 113 10.15 6.60 -8.27
N GLY A 114 10.37 7.71 -7.55
CA GLY A 114 9.30 8.55 -7.04
C GLY A 114 8.28 7.77 -6.20
N TRP A 115 7.00 7.91 -6.57
CA TRP A 115 5.90 7.32 -5.80
C TRP A 115 5.85 5.79 -5.89
N ASP A 116 6.28 5.21 -7.01
CA ASP A 116 6.33 3.76 -7.18
C ASP A 116 7.39 3.16 -6.23
N LEU A 117 8.53 3.83 -6.09
CA LEU A 117 9.55 3.47 -5.10
C LEU A 117 8.99 3.53 -3.68
N LEU A 118 8.38 4.66 -3.30
CA LEU A 118 7.79 4.79 -1.96
C LEU A 118 6.74 3.70 -1.69
N SER A 119 5.90 3.37 -2.68
CA SER A 119 4.93 2.29 -2.59
C SER A 119 5.60 0.95 -2.26
N PHE A 120 6.65 0.59 -2.99
CA PHE A 120 7.39 -0.66 -2.73
C PHE A 120 8.14 -0.66 -1.41
N LEU A 121 8.66 0.49 -0.94
CA LEU A 121 9.29 0.57 0.38
C LEU A 121 8.28 0.30 1.51
N MET A 122 7.04 0.77 1.36
CA MET A 122 5.98 0.61 2.36
C MET A 122 5.27 -0.75 2.28
N ASP A 123 5.37 -1.46 1.16
CA ASP A 123 4.84 -2.81 1.04
C ASP A 123 5.64 -3.79 1.92
N ALA A 124 4.99 -4.31 2.96
CA ALA A 124 5.59 -5.30 3.86
C ALA A 124 6.10 -6.55 3.11
N ARG A 125 5.52 -6.87 1.94
CA ARG A 125 5.92 -8.01 1.08
C ARG A 125 7.27 -7.78 0.40
N THR A 126 7.75 -6.54 0.31
CA THR A 126 9.13 -6.25 -0.13
C THR A 126 10.16 -6.81 0.85
N GLY A 127 9.79 -6.92 2.13
CA GLY A 127 10.58 -7.66 3.12
C GLY A 127 11.83 -6.92 3.64
N LEU A 128 11.90 -5.59 3.51
CA LEU A 128 13.01 -4.77 4.01
C LEU A 128 13.25 -4.93 5.52
N GLY A 129 12.19 -5.10 6.30
CA GLY A 129 12.27 -5.26 7.76
C GLY A 129 13.08 -6.49 8.22
N ARG A 130 13.41 -7.43 7.32
CA ARG A 130 14.26 -8.59 7.63
C ARG A 130 15.76 -8.29 7.66
N PHE A 131 16.18 -7.18 7.04
CA PHE A 131 17.60 -6.92 6.74
C PHE A 131 18.23 -5.86 7.63
N ARG A 132 17.43 -5.01 8.29
CA ARG A 132 17.97 -3.93 9.14
C ARG A 132 17.03 -3.52 10.26
N ASN A 133 17.63 -3.14 11.38
CA ASN A 133 16.97 -2.34 12.42
C ASN A 133 16.99 -0.88 12.00
N PHE A 134 15.89 -0.43 11.38
CA PHE A 134 15.65 0.97 11.03
C PHE A 134 15.53 1.86 12.28
N ARG A 135 15.78 3.16 12.13
CA ARG A 135 15.69 4.12 13.24
C ARG A 135 14.28 4.18 13.83
N VAL A 136 13.28 4.12 12.95
CA VAL A 136 11.85 4.06 13.31
C VAL A 136 11.23 2.79 12.75
N SER A 137 10.19 2.28 13.42
CA SER A 137 9.42 1.14 12.93
C SER A 137 8.65 1.52 11.66
N ASN A 138 8.27 0.52 10.85
CA ASN A 138 7.40 0.78 9.70
C ASN A 138 6.04 1.38 10.13
N TYR A 139 5.53 1.00 11.30
CA TYR A 139 4.30 1.60 11.84
C TYR A 139 4.47 3.11 12.07
N GLN A 140 5.54 3.52 12.76
CA GLN A 140 5.80 4.93 13.01
C GLN A 140 6.03 5.69 11.70
N LEU A 141 6.80 5.11 10.76
CA LEU A 141 7.02 5.71 9.45
C LEU A 141 5.72 5.92 8.68
N MET A 142 4.80 4.95 8.68
CA MET A 142 3.49 5.13 8.03
C MET A 142 2.67 6.26 8.67
N MET A 143 2.71 6.39 10.01
CA MET A 143 2.06 7.50 10.72
C MET A 143 2.67 8.85 10.35
N ASP A 144 4.01 8.92 10.27
CA ASP A 144 4.72 10.14 9.88
C ASP A 144 4.43 10.52 8.43
N LEU A 145 4.43 9.54 7.52
CA LEU A 145 4.13 9.73 6.10
C LEU A 145 2.72 10.26 5.85
N ILE A 146 1.73 9.94 6.69
CA ILE A 146 0.40 10.57 6.61
C ILE A 146 0.51 12.09 6.75
N GLU A 147 1.33 12.58 7.67
CA GLU A 147 1.51 14.03 7.87
C GLU A 147 2.41 14.65 6.79
N TYR A 148 3.47 13.95 6.35
CA TYR A 148 4.33 14.44 5.27
C TYR A 148 3.60 14.52 3.93
N CYS A 149 2.86 13.48 3.52
CA CYS A 149 2.08 13.49 2.28
C CYS A 149 0.98 14.56 2.27
N ARG A 150 0.54 15.06 3.43
CA ARG A 150 -0.41 16.18 3.51
C ARG A 150 0.26 17.55 3.31
N LYS A 151 1.53 17.68 3.68
CA LYS A 151 2.26 18.96 3.72
C LYS A 151 3.20 19.15 2.53
N HIS A 152 3.59 18.06 1.87
CA HIS A 152 4.52 18.07 0.74
C HIS A 152 3.81 17.62 -0.53
N GLN A 153 3.99 18.39 -1.60
CA GLN A 153 3.44 18.07 -2.92
C GLN A 153 4.45 17.30 -3.79
N ASP A 154 5.74 17.45 -3.51
CA ASP A 154 6.82 16.78 -4.23
C ASP A 154 7.25 15.50 -3.51
N ILE A 155 7.34 14.42 -4.26
CA ILE A 155 7.83 13.13 -3.80
C ILE A 155 9.33 13.16 -3.47
N ALA A 156 10.11 14.03 -4.13
CA ALA A 156 11.53 14.16 -3.86
C ALA A 156 11.80 14.57 -2.40
N ASP A 157 10.97 15.47 -1.85
CA ASP A 157 11.06 15.89 -0.44
C ASP A 157 10.83 14.72 0.51
N ILE A 158 9.85 13.87 0.20
CA ILE A 158 9.48 12.71 1.03
C ILE A 158 10.57 11.65 0.96
N LEU A 159 11.11 11.38 -0.23
CA LEU A 159 12.21 10.43 -0.40
C LEU A 159 13.51 10.89 0.27
N ALA A 160 13.70 12.20 0.42
CA ALA A 160 14.85 12.78 1.10
C ALA A 160 14.75 12.73 2.65
N LEU A 161 13.58 12.38 3.21
CA LEU A 161 13.43 12.24 4.66
C LEU A 161 14.39 11.16 5.19
N PRO A 162 15.09 11.37 6.31
CA PRO A 162 16.11 10.44 6.79
C PRO A 162 15.63 8.98 6.93
N ASP A 163 14.42 8.77 7.44
CA ASP A 163 13.86 7.41 7.64
C ASP A 163 13.39 6.75 6.34
N VAL A 164 13.08 7.55 5.32
CA VAL A 164 12.73 7.04 3.98
C VAL A 164 14.02 6.77 3.21
N SER A 165 14.97 7.69 3.24
CA SER A 165 16.27 7.58 2.58
C SER A 165 17.06 6.34 3.05
N GLU A 166 17.09 6.05 4.35
CA GLU A 166 17.76 4.82 4.83
C GLU A 166 17.13 3.52 4.29
N ARG A 167 15.83 3.55 3.96
CA ARG A 167 15.11 2.43 3.33
C ARG A 167 15.35 2.38 1.82
N VAL A 168 15.44 3.54 1.17
CA VAL A 168 15.86 3.65 -0.22
C VAL A 168 17.24 3.03 -0.39
N ASP A 169 18.21 3.42 0.44
CA ASP A 169 19.59 2.92 0.38
C ASP A 169 19.62 1.39 0.49
N LEU A 170 18.93 0.82 1.49
CA LEU A 170 18.87 -0.63 1.68
C LEU A 170 18.19 -1.36 0.52
N PHE A 171 17.09 -0.79 0.00
CA PHE A 171 16.38 -1.35 -1.14
C PHE A 171 17.29 -1.39 -2.38
N MET A 172 18.02 -0.31 -2.65
CA MET A 172 18.93 -0.21 -3.79
C MET A 172 20.16 -1.10 -3.61
N GLU A 173 20.73 -1.17 -2.40
CA GLU A 173 21.86 -2.04 -2.05
C GLU A 173 21.57 -3.51 -2.38
N HIS A 174 20.37 -3.99 -2.06
CA HIS A 174 20.00 -5.39 -2.28
C HIS A 174 19.34 -5.68 -3.64
N GLN A 175 19.03 -4.64 -4.43
CA GLN A 175 18.27 -4.79 -5.66
C GLN A 175 18.96 -5.73 -6.67
N GLN A 176 20.28 -5.60 -6.83
CA GLN A 176 21.03 -6.44 -7.76
C GLN A 176 21.11 -7.90 -7.28
N ALA A 177 21.34 -8.11 -5.98
CA ALA A 177 21.38 -9.45 -5.40
C ALA A 177 20.03 -10.18 -5.55
N PHE A 178 18.91 -9.48 -5.35
CA PHE A 178 17.58 -10.03 -5.59
C PHE A 178 17.33 -10.36 -7.06
N LYS A 179 17.72 -9.46 -7.99
CA LYS A 179 17.64 -9.70 -9.45
C LYS A 179 18.44 -10.93 -9.87
N GLU A 180 19.64 -11.11 -9.33
CA GLU A 180 20.48 -12.28 -9.63
C GLU A 180 19.92 -13.57 -9.04
N GLN A 181 19.43 -13.53 -7.80
CA GLN A 181 18.77 -14.65 -7.15
C GLN A 181 17.57 -15.12 -7.97
N ILE A 182 16.67 -14.21 -8.40
CA ILE A 182 15.53 -14.58 -9.24
C ILE A 182 16.01 -15.27 -10.52
N ARG A 183 17.00 -14.70 -11.23
CA ARG A 183 17.50 -15.29 -12.48
C ARG A 183 18.12 -16.67 -12.29
N ARG A 184 18.88 -16.88 -11.21
CA ARG A 184 19.56 -18.14 -10.91
C ARG A 184 18.58 -19.22 -10.44
N CYS A 185 17.59 -18.83 -9.65
CA CYS A 185 16.67 -19.76 -8.99
C CYS A 185 15.37 -19.99 -9.75
N THR A 186 15.12 -19.30 -10.87
CA THR A 186 13.90 -19.46 -11.66
C THR A 186 14.11 -20.45 -12.80
N THR A 187 13.22 -21.45 -12.89
CA THR A 187 13.11 -22.35 -14.04
C THR A 187 11.77 -22.17 -14.73
N MET A 188 11.78 -22.13 -16.07
CA MET A 188 10.55 -22.03 -16.87
C MET A 188 9.99 -23.40 -17.22
N HIS A 189 8.70 -23.60 -16.95
CA HIS A 189 7.91 -24.77 -17.32
C HIS A 189 6.75 -24.31 -18.22
N GLY A 190 7.05 -24.05 -19.49
CA GLY A 190 6.07 -23.47 -20.43
C GLY A 190 5.62 -22.07 -19.94
N PRO A 191 4.32 -21.84 -19.67
CA PRO A 191 3.83 -20.56 -19.16
C PRO A 191 4.07 -20.34 -17.66
N LEU A 192 4.63 -21.31 -16.94
CA LEU A 192 4.85 -21.25 -15.49
C LEU A 192 6.33 -20.94 -15.20
N ALA A 193 6.59 -19.90 -14.41
CA ALA A 193 7.88 -19.68 -13.76
C ALA A 193 7.88 -20.33 -12.38
N VAL A 194 8.88 -21.16 -12.08
CA VAL A 194 9.09 -21.74 -10.74
C VAL A 194 10.36 -21.15 -10.15
N LEU A 195 10.19 -20.35 -9.10
CA LEU A 195 11.30 -19.84 -8.28
C LEU A 195 11.57 -20.80 -7.12
N ASP A 196 12.72 -21.49 -7.14
CA ASP A 196 13.14 -22.40 -6.07
C ASP A 196 14.22 -21.75 -5.19
N LEU A 197 13.82 -21.33 -3.99
CA LEU A 197 14.70 -20.66 -3.01
C LEU A 197 15.13 -21.60 -1.87
N ARG A 198 14.86 -22.91 -1.94
CA ARG A 198 15.08 -23.82 -0.79
C ARG A 198 16.56 -23.95 -0.39
N ASP A 199 17.46 -23.77 -1.34
CA ASP A 199 18.91 -23.84 -1.13
C ASP A 199 19.55 -22.45 -0.93
N GLU A 200 18.74 -21.39 -0.86
CA GLU A 200 19.22 -20.03 -0.64
C GLU A 200 19.26 -19.71 0.86
N GLU A 201 20.45 -19.45 1.40
CA GLU A 201 20.62 -19.03 2.80
C GLU A 201 19.94 -17.69 3.09
N THR A 202 20.04 -16.75 2.14
CA THR A 202 19.46 -15.41 2.26
C THR A 202 18.49 -15.16 1.12
N ILE A 203 17.25 -14.78 1.45
CA ILE A 203 16.25 -14.33 0.46
C ILE A 203 16.20 -12.81 0.47
N TRP A 204 16.82 -12.19 -0.52
CA TRP A 204 16.98 -10.74 -0.62
C TRP A 204 15.62 -10.01 -0.70
N PRO A 205 15.51 -8.76 -0.21
CA PRO A 205 14.29 -7.98 -0.36
C PRO A 205 14.16 -7.44 -1.78
N GLY A 206 12.92 -7.29 -2.22
CA GLY A 206 12.59 -6.68 -3.50
C GLY A 206 11.09 -6.70 -3.73
N ASN A 207 10.61 -5.83 -4.62
CA ASN A 207 9.17 -5.72 -4.84
C ASN A 207 8.61 -7.03 -5.41
N ARG A 208 7.36 -7.32 -5.04
CA ARG A 208 6.68 -8.60 -5.33
C ARG A 208 6.37 -8.86 -6.81
N PHE A 209 6.60 -7.89 -7.69
CA PHE A 209 6.26 -7.96 -9.11
C PHE A 209 7.46 -8.34 -9.99
N MET A 210 8.61 -8.65 -9.38
CA MET A 210 9.83 -9.04 -10.07
C MET A 210 9.76 -10.41 -10.77
N ILE A 211 8.73 -11.20 -10.48
CA ILE A 211 8.50 -12.56 -11.01
C ILE A 211 7.18 -12.57 -11.78
#